data_AF-W8R8Q6-F1
#
_entry.id   AF-W8R8Q6-F1
#
_cell.length_a   1.000
_cell.length_b   1.000
_cell.length_c   1.000
_cell.angle_alpha   90.00
_cell.angle_beta   90.00
_cell.angle_gamma   90.00
#
_symmetry.space_group_name_H-M   'P 1'
#
loop_
_entity.id
_entity.type
_entity.pdbx_description
1 polymer ?
#
loop_
_entity_poly.entity_id
_entity_poly.type
_entity_poly.pdbx_seq_one_letter_code
_entity_poly.pdbx_strand_id
1 'polypeptide(L)' 'LEIINEDDVEAYVGLRNLTIVDSGLKFVAYKAFLKNSNLRHINFTRNKLTSLSRRHFRHLDLSDLIL' A
#
# COMPACT_ATOMS: atom_id res chain seq x y z
N LEU A 1 12.90 -3.41 -1.50
CA LEU A 1 12.05 -2.28 -1.96
C LEU A 1 11.99 -1.29 -0.81
N GLU A 2 12.55 -0.08 -0.92
CA GLU A 2 12.51 0.86 0.22
C GLU A 2 11.27 1.74 0.22
N ILE A 3 10.72 2.04 -0.96
CA ILE A 3 9.57 2.92 -1.15
C ILE A 3 8.62 2.28 -2.15
N ILE A 4 7.32 2.44 -1.95
CA ILE A 4 6.30 2.20 -2.98
C ILE A 4 5.58 3.51 -3.32
N ASN A 5 5.41 3.80 -4.61
CA ASN A 5 4.75 4.99 -5.14
C ASN A 5 3.60 4.64 -6.12
N GLU A 6 3.03 5.64 -6.78
CA GLU A 6 1.89 5.45 -7.71
C GLU A 6 2.31 4.65 -8.95
N ASP A 7 3.45 5.00 -9.56
CA ASP A 7 3.97 4.37 -10.77
C ASP A 7 4.21 2.86 -10.60
N ASP A 8 4.60 2.44 -9.39
CA ASP A 8 4.83 1.02 -9.06
C ASP A 8 3.56 0.15 -9.19
N VAL A 9 2.39 0.76 -9.00
CA VAL A 9 1.12 0.02 -8.86
C VAL A 9 -0.02 0.51 -9.75
N GLU A 10 0.15 1.63 -10.46
CA GLU A 10 -0.93 2.29 -11.18
C GLU A 10 -1.54 1.45 -12.30
N ALA A 11 -0.75 0.58 -12.92
CA ALA A 11 -1.20 -0.33 -13.98
C ALA A 11 -2.17 -1.41 -13.46
N TYR A 12 -2.17 -1.70 -12.15
CA TYR A 12 -3.01 -2.73 -11.55
C TYR A 12 -4.36 -2.16 -11.06
N VAL A 13 -5.14 -1.57 -11.96
CA VAL A 13 -6.43 -0.93 -11.65
C VAL A 13 -7.45 -1.88 -10.98
N GLY A 14 -7.35 -3.19 -11.25
CA GLY A 14 -8.19 -4.24 -10.66
C GLY A 14 -7.66 -4.83 -9.36
N LEU A 15 -6.53 -4.34 -8.83
CA LEU A 15 -5.85 -4.93 -7.67
C LEU A 15 -6.76 -4.89 -6.43
N ARG A 16 -6.98 -6.06 -5.84
CA ARG A 16 -7.75 -6.22 -4.59
C ARG A 16 -6.90 -6.53 -3.36
N ASN A 17 -5.78 -7.21 -3.57
CA ASN A 17 -4.89 -7.70 -2.52
C ASN A 17 -3.46 -7.26 -2.80
N LEU A 18 -2.82 -6.61 -1.83
CA LEU A 18 -1.41 -6.25 -1.89
C LEU A 18 -0.68 -6.85 -0.69
N THR A 19 0.34 -7.67 -0.95
CA THR A 19 1.21 -8.24 0.08
C THR A 19 2.64 -7.86 -0.24
N ILE A 20 3.27 -7.08 0.64
CA ILE A 20 4.69 -6.75 0.59
C ILE A 20 5.21 -7.04 1.98
N VAL A 21 5.88 -8.17 2.16
CA VAL A 21 6.28 -8.67 3.47
C VAL A 21 7.78 -8.93 3.46
N ASP A 22 8.45 -8.63 4.57
CA ASP A 22 9.88 -8.94 4.78
C ASP A 22 10.79 -8.42 3.64
N SER A 23 10.44 -7.23 3.11
CA SER A 23 11.04 -6.68 1.89
C SER A 23 11.87 -5.42 2.13
N GLY A 24 11.94 -4.98 3.39
CA GLY A 24 12.62 -3.75 3.80
C GLY A 24 11.88 -2.47 3.44
N LEU A 25 10.56 -2.52 3.20
CA LEU A 25 9.75 -1.34 2.89
C LEU A 25 9.82 -0.32 4.04
N LYS A 26 10.21 0.91 3.73
CA LYS A 26 10.36 2.01 4.70
C LYS A 26 9.29 3.07 4.54
N PHE A 27 8.86 3.33 3.31
CA PHE A 27 7.91 4.40 3.00
C PHE A 27 6.84 3.96 2.00
N VAL A 28 5.63 4.46 2.22
CA VAL A 28 4.54 4.42 1.25
C VAL A 28 4.28 5.86 0.83
N ALA A 29 4.33 6.16 -0.47
CA ALA A 29 4.04 7.51 -0.94
C ALA A 29 2.57 7.85 -0.68
N TYR A 30 2.29 9.12 -0.36
CA TYR A 30 0.94 9.61 -0.01
C TYR A 30 -0.16 9.21 -1.02
N LYS A 31 0.20 9.13 -2.30
CA LYS A 31 -0.69 8.82 -3.43
C LYS A 31 -0.48 7.44 -4.04
N ALA A 32 0.30 6.57 -3.39
CA ALA A 32 0.70 5.29 -3.97
C ALA A 32 -0.48 4.48 -4.54
N PHE A 33 -1.64 4.51 -3.90
CA PHE A 33 -2.78 3.67 -4.30
C PHE A 33 -3.90 4.41 -5.06
N LEU A 34 -3.65 5.58 -5.66
CA LEU A 34 -4.71 6.39 -6.28
C LEU A 34 -5.47 5.66 -7.40
N LYS A 35 -4.78 4.82 -8.19
CA LYS A 35 -5.40 4.05 -9.29
C LYS A 35 -5.96 2.69 -8.87
N ASN A 36 -5.69 2.24 -7.64
CA ASN A 36 -6.11 0.93 -7.15
C ASN A 36 -7.37 1.05 -6.27
N SER A 37 -8.44 1.66 -6.81
CA SER A 37 -9.70 1.89 -6.06
C SER A 37 -10.37 0.61 -5.58
N ASN A 38 -10.02 -0.54 -6.16
CA ASN A 38 -10.52 -1.86 -5.77
C ASN A 38 -9.72 -2.50 -4.62
N LEU A 39 -8.65 -1.87 -4.13
CA LEU A 39 -7.76 -2.45 -3.12
C LEU A 39 -8.49 -2.56 -1.78
N ARG A 40 -8.57 -3.78 -1.23
CA ARG A 40 -9.30 -4.12 0.00
C ARG A 40 -8.42 -4.66 1.11
N HIS A 41 -7.39 -5.40 0.75
CA HIS A 41 -6.52 -6.07 1.72
C HIS A 41 -5.06 -5.68 1.47
N ILE A 42 -4.41 -5.18 2.51
CA ILE A 42 -3.00 -4.78 2.48
C ILE A 42 -2.25 -5.45 3.63
N ASN A 43 -1.13 -6.09 3.30
CA ASN A 43 -0.23 -6.68 4.26
C ASN A 43 1.19 -6.11 4.07
N PHE A 44 1.65 -5.36 5.08
CA PHE A 44 2.99 -4.80 5.20
C PHE A 44 3.80 -5.38 6.36
N THR A 45 3.38 -6.52 6.90
CA THR A 45 4.06 -7.16 8.04
C THR A 45 5.56 -7.37 7.79
N ARG A 46 6.34 -7.30 8.87
CA ARG A 46 7.80 -7.54 8.86
C ARG A 46 8.57 -6.58 7.94
N ASN A 47 8.06 -5.36 7.74
CA ASN A 47 8.81 -4.29 7.09
C ASN A 47 9.36 -3.28 8.10
N LYS A 48 9.97 -2.22 7.58
CA LYS A 48 10.67 -1.18 8.36
C LYS A 48 9.97 0.17 8.20
N LEU A 49 8.63 0.15 8.12
CA LEU A 49 7.83 1.35 7.92
C LEU A 49 8.08 2.34 9.04
N THR A 50 8.62 3.51 8.71
CA THR A 50 8.89 4.58 9.68
C THR A 50 7.76 5.59 9.76
N SER A 51 6.96 5.69 8.69
CA SER A 51 5.80 6.58 8.63
C SER A 51 4.72 5.94 7.76
N LEU A 52 3.54 5.80 8.36
CA LEU A 52 2.31 5.43 7.67
C LEU A 52 1.14 6.12 8.37
N SER A 53 0.18 6.62 7.59
CA SER A 53 -1.00 7.29 8.13
C SER A 53 -2.25 6.89 7.38
N ARG A 54 -3.42 7.07 8.01
CA ARG A 54 -4.72 6.82 7.38
C ARG A 54 -4.92 7.57 6.07
N ARG A 55 -4.21 8.68 5.84
CA ARG A 55 -4.39 9.48 4.62
C ARG A 55 -3.95 8.76 3.34
N HIS A 56 -3.00 7.82 3.43
CA HIS A 56 -2.57 6.98 2.29
C HIS A 56 -3.71 6.12 1.73
N PHE A 57 -4.71 5.85 2.57
CA PHE A 57 -5.80 4.92 2.29
C PHE A 57 -7.17 5.59 2.28
N ARG A 58 -7.24 6.93 2.36
CA ARG A 58 -8.50 7.66 2.58
C ARG A 58 -9.56 7.43 1.49
N HIS A 59 -9.13 7.05 0.29
CA HIS A 59 -9.98 6.76 -0.88
C HIS A 59 -10.21 5.27 -1.08
N LEU A 60 -9.69 4.43 -0.18
CA LEU A 60 -9.87 3.00 -0.18
C LEU A 60 -10.85 2.60 0.92
N ASP A 61 -11.71 1.65 0.60
CA ASP A 61 -12.59 1.01 1.57
C ASP A 61 -11.92 -0.31 1.98
N LEU A 62 -10.88 -0.19 2.80
CA LEU A 62 -10.06 -1.33 3.24
C LEU A 62 -10.86 -2.22 4.19
N SER A 63 -10.86 -3.52 3.89
CA SER A 63 -11.33 -4.55 4.80
C SER A 63 -10.24 -4.93 5.80
N ASP A 64 -9.00 -5.05 5.34
CA ASP A 64 -7.86 -5.41 6.19
C ASP A 64 -6.62 -4.57 5.88
N LEU A 65 -5.98 -4.10 6.95
CA LEU A 65 -4.65 -3.51 6.93
C LEU A 65 -3.81 -4.14 8.04
N ILE A 66 -2.78 -4.88 7.66
CA ILE A 66 -1.85 -5.53 8.59
C ILE A 66 -0.47 -4.90 8.39
N LEU A 67 0.17 -4.50 9.49
CA LEU A 67 1.44 -3.76 9.51
C LEU A 67 2.54 -4.56 10.21
#